data_AF-A0AA51M8Q8-F1
#
_entry.id   AF-A0AA51M8Q8-F1
#
_cell.length_a   1.000
_cell.length_b   1.000
_cell.length_c   1.000
_cell.angle_alpha   90.00
_cell.angle_beta   90.00
_cell.angle_gamma   90.00
#
_symmetry.space_group_name_H-M   'P 1'
#
loop_
_entity.id
_entity.type
_entity.pdbx_description
1 polymer ?
#
loop_
_entity_poly.entity_id
_entity_poly.type
_entity_poly.pdbx_seq_one_letter_code
_entity_poly.pdbx_strand_id
1 'polypeptide(L)'
;MADEAEGPDGYAEKPGRMRPLDQDLIDAQALELRNKRYTTRQIAKIMGCAPSTAHDRVKRALRSILVEATETARQLERDRLDELWQRAEEIATREHYVTAHGKVVLDSEGNPVIDDGPVLAARREQRLLAESYRKLEGLDQPTKVEQTGNVEYKVVGVDPADLT
;
A
#
# COMPACT_ATOMS: atom_id res chain seq x y z
N MET A 1 -8.19 -21.35 -66.93
CA MET A 1 -8.84 -21.82 -65.69
C MET A 1 -7.79 -21.73 -64.60
N ALA A 2 -7.72 -20.57 -63.96
CA ALA A 2 -6.88 -20.34 -62.80
C ALA A 2 -7.70 -20.74 -61.57
N ASP A 3 -7.14 -21.61 -60.74
CA ASP A 3 -7.72 -22.08 -59.49
C ASP A 3 -7.22 -21.13 -58.39
N GLU A 4 -8.14 -20.34 -57.84
CA GLU A 4 -7.89 -19.32 -56.83
C GLU A 4 -7.81 -19.98 -55.45
N ALA A 5 -6.65 -19.91 -54.82
CA ALA A 5 -6.47 -20.30 -53.43
C ALA A 5 -7.07 -19.22 -52.50
N GLU A 6 -8.26 -19.48 -51.95
CA GLU A 6 -8.81 -18.73 -50.83
C GLU A 6 -8.17 -19.17 -49.51
N GLY A 7 -7.32 -18.31 -48.93
CA GLY A 7 -6.90 -18.43 -47.53
C GLY A 7 -7.89 -17.72 -46.61
N PRO A 8 -8.29 -18.29 -45.45
CA PRO A 8 -9.11 -17.56 -44.49
C PRO A 8 -8.22 -16.82 -43.50
N ASP A 9 -7.86 -15.59 -43.83
CA ASP A 9 -7.20 -14.67 -42.89
C ASP A 9 -8.26 -13.99 -42.00
N GLY A 10 -8.69 -14.70 -40.96
CA GLY A 10 -9.67 -14.25 -39.98
C GLY A 10 -9.03 -13.79 -38.68
N TYR A 11 -8.26 -12.69 -38.70
CA TYR A 11 -7.83 -12.05 -37.45
C TYR A 11 -9.00 -11.29 -36.82
N ALA A 12 -9.64 -11.91 -35.82
CA ALA A 12 -10.61 -11.25 -34.97
C ALA A 12 -9.99 -10.00 -34.31
N GLU A 13 -10.62 -8.84 -34.50
CA GLU A 13 -10.25 -7.59 -33.85
C GLU A 13 -10.13 -7.79 -32.34
N LYS A 14 -8.98 -7.41 -31.76
CA LYS A 14 -8.79 -7.48 -30.31
C LYS A 14 -9.76 -6.49 -29.67
N PRO A 15 -10.64 -6.92 -28.72
CA PRO A 15 -11.56 -5.99 -28.08
C PRO A 15 -10.75 -4.91 -27.37
N GLY A 16 -11.05 -3.64 -27.69
CA GLY A 16 -10.39 -2.48 -27.11
C GLY A 16 -10.39 -2.54 -25.59
N ARG A 17 -9.30 -2.08 -24.95
CA ARG A 17 -9.20 -2.07 -23.49
C ARG A 17 -10.35 -1.25 -22.90
N MET A 18 -11.22 -1.92 -22.14
CA MET A 18 -12.31 -1.29 -21.40
C MET A 18 -11.76 -0.30 -20.37
N ARG A 19 -12.43 0.86 -20.20
CA ARG A 19 -11.97 1.91 -19.26
C ARG A 19 -11.96 1.39 -17.81
N PRO A 20 -11.03 1.85 -16.95
CA PRO A 20 -10.87 1.31 -15.59
C PRO A 20 -12.16 1.34 -14.75
N LEU A 21 -12.87 2.48 -14.74
CA LEU A 21 -14.15 2.63 -14.01
C LEU A 21 -15.23 1.65 -14.49
N ASP A 22 -15.27 1.37 -15.79
CA ASP A 22 -16.22 0.42 -16.36
C ASP A 22 -15.87 -1.02 -15.93
N GLN A 23 -14.59 -1.34 -15.69
CA GLN A 23 -14.18 -2.66 -15.22
C GLN A 23 -14.55 -2.91 -13.76
N ASP A 24 -14.36 -1.92 -12.88
CA ASP A 24 -14.68 -2.04 -11.45
C ASP A 24 -16.19 -2.25 -11.22
N LEU A 25 -17.03 -1.55 -11.98
CA LEU A 25 -18.49 -1.71 -11.94
C LEU A 25 -18.92 -3.12 -12.38
N ILE A 26 -18.30 -3.67 -13.43
CA ILE A 26 -18.63 -5.02 -13.90
C ILE A 26 -18.13 -6.08 -12.90
N ASP A 27 -16.99 -5.84 -12.27
CA ASP A 27 -16.46 -6.74 -11.25
C ASP A 27 -17.34 -6.72 -9.98
N ALA A 28 -17.79 -5.54 -9.55
CA ALA A 28 -18.78 -5.39 -8.48
C ALA A 28 -20.10 -6.11 -8.81
N GLN A 29 -20.59 -5.98 -10.04
CA GLN A 29 -21.78 -6.69 -10.50
C GLN A 29 -21.62 -8.23 -10.44
N ALA A 30 -20.44 -8.74 -10.79
CA ALA A 30 -20.14 -10.18 -10.65
C ALA A 30 -20.21 -10.64 -9.18
N LEU A 31 -19.69 -9.81 -8.26
CA LEU A 31 -19.74 -10.05 -6.82
C LEU A 31 -21.17 -9.99 -6.27
N GLU A 32 -22.01 -9.06 -6.74
CA GLU A 32 -23.43 -9.01 -6.34
C GLU A 32 -24.18 -10.30 -6.72
N LEU A 33 -23.96 -10.81 -7.93
CA LEU A 33 -24.53 -12.09 -8.36
C LEU A 33 -24.01 -13.24 -7.48
N ARG A 34 -22.73 -13.21 -7.10
CA ARG A 34 -22.19 -14.20 -6.16
C ARG A 34 -22.85 -14.13 -4.78
N ASN A 35 -23.13 -12.94 -4.26
CA ASN A 35 -23.83 -12.73 -2.98
C ASN A 35 -25.27 -13.25 -3.04
N LYS A 36 -25.93 -13.15 -4.21
CA LYS A 36 -27.24 -13.75 -4.50
C LYS A 36 -27.21 -15.28 -4.68
N ARG A 37 -26.12 -15.96 -4.29
CA ARG A 37 -25.91 -17.41 -4.35
C ARG A 37 -25.80 -18.01 -5.76
N TYR A 38 -25.58 -17.21 -6.80
CA TYR A 38 -25.30 -17.76 -8.12
C TYR A 38 -23.91 -18.43 -8.17
N THR A 39 -23.83 -19.58 -8.85
CA THR A 39 -22.57 -20.28 -9.11
C THR A 39 -21.75 -19.53 -10.17
N THR A 40 -20.42 -19.70 -10.17
CA THR A 40 -19.54 -19.06 -11.16
C THR A 40 -19.96 -19.32 -12.62
N ARG A 41 -20.46 -20.53 -12.92
CA ARG A 41 -20.97 -20.86 -14.27
C ARG A 41 -22.24 -20.09 -14.63
N GLN A 42 -23.15 -19.90 -13.67
CA GLN A 42 -24.36 -19.11 -13.87
C GLN A 42 -24.02 -17.62 -14.03
N ILE A 43 -23.10 -17.10 -13.23
CA ILE A 43 -22.60 -15.73 -13.34
C ILE A 43 -21.99 -15.51 -14.73
N ALA A 44 -21.13 -16.42 -15.18
CA ALA A 44 -20.51 -16.37 -16.51
C ALA A 44 -21.55 -16.32 -17.64
N LYS A 45 -22.61 -17.15 -17.52
CA LYS A 45 -23.73 -17.15 -18.46
C LYS A 45 -24.52 -15.83 -18.44
N ILE A 46 -24.80 -15.28 -17.27
CA ILE A 46 -25.53 -14.00 -17.11
C ILE A 46 -24.72 -12.84 -17.70
N MET A 47 -23.41 -12.84 -17.48
CA MET A 47 -22.51 -11.76 -17.90
C MET A 47 -21.91 -11.95 -19.30
N GLY A 48 -22.26 -13.03 -20.01
CA GLY A 48 -21.74 -13.31 -21.36
C GLY A 48 -20.22 -13.49 -21.41
N CYS A 49 -19.60 -14.09 -20.39
CA CYS A 49 -18.15 -14.28 -20.33
C CYS A 49 -17.75 -15.72 -19.98
N ALA A 50 -16.46 -16.04 -20.06
CA ALA A 50 -15.95 -17.35 -19.68
C ALA A 50 -16.07 -17.57 -18.15
N PRO A 51 -16.25 -18.82 -17.67
CA PRO A 51 -16.30 -19.13 -16.24
C PRO A 51 -15.06 -18.69 -15.45
N SER A 52 -13.88 -18.77 -16.05
CA SER A 52 -12.63 -18.24 -15.47
C SER A 52 -12.70 -16.72 -15.29
N THR A 53 -13.16 -16.00 -16.32
CA THR A 53 -13.35 -14.55 -16.26
C THR A 53 -14.32 -14.18 -15.14
N ALA A 54 -15.48 -14.84 -15.04
CA ALA A 54 -16.43 -14.56 -13.96
C ALA A 54 -15.85 -14.79 -12.56
N HIS A 55 -15.06 -15.85 -12.38
CA HIS A 55 -14.34 -16.10 -11.13
C HIS A 55 -13.33 -14.98 -10.81
N ASP A 56 -12.55 -14.56 -11.79
CA ASP A 56 -11.54 -13.52 -11.62
C ASP A 56 -12.16 -12.17 -11.30
N ARG A 57 -13.28 -11.82 -11.93
CA ARG A 57 -14.06 -10.60 -11.62
C ARG A 57 -14.51 -10.58 -10.17
N VAL A 58 -15.12 -11.66 -9.68
CA VAL A 58 -15.51 -11.80 -8.27
C VAL A 58 -14.31 -11.66 -7.34
N LYS A 59 -13.19 -12.32 -7.66
CA LYS A 59 -11.96 -12.26 -6.87
C LYS A 59 -11.38 -10.84 -6.82
N ARG A 60 -11.38 -10.12 -7.95
CA ARG A 60 -10.91 -8.73 -8.03
C ARG A 60 -11.81 -7.78 -7.24
N ALA A 61 -13.13 -7.91 -7.37
CA ALA A 61 -14.07 -7.11 -6.58
C ALA A 61 -13.91 -7.31 -5.07
N LEU A 62 -13.80 -8.57 -4.61
CA LEU A 62 -13.53 -8.88 -3.20
C LEU A 62 -12.20 -8.28 -2.72
N ARG A 63 -11.16 -8.35 -3.54
CA ARG A 63 -9.86 -7.74 -3.25
C ARG A 63 -9.97 -6.22 -3.19
N SER A 64 -10.71 -5.60 -4.11
CA SER A 64 -10.91 -4.16 -4.16
C SER A 64 -11.60 -3.64 -2.90
N ILE A 65 -12.71 -4.29 -2.49
CA ILE A 65 -13.41 -3.96 -1.23
C ILE A 65 -12.48 -4.09 -0.02
N LEU A 66 -11.69 -5.17 0.04
CA LEU A 66 -10.73 -5.35 1.13
C LEU A 66 -9.68 -4.23 1.12
N VAL A 67 -9.14 -3.86 -0.04
CA VAL A 67 -8.17 -2.78 -0.19
C VAL A 67 -8.77 -1.45 0.24
N GLU A 68 -9.98 -1.11 -0.21
CA GLU A 68 -10.69 0.12 0.17
C GLU A 68 -10.96 0.18 1.68
N ALA A 69 -11.42 -0.92 2.28
CA ALA A 69 -11.62 -1.02 3.72
C ALA A 69 -10.29 -0.87 4.50
N THR A 70 -9.21 -1.48 4.01
CA THR A 70 -7.89 -1.30 4.63
C THR A 70 -7.34 0.11 4.47
N GLU A 71 -7.59 0.76 3.32
CA GLU A 71 -7.13 2.13 3.09
C GLU A 71 -7.93 3.13 3.93
N THR A 72 -9.24 2.91 4.08
CA THR A 72 -10.08 3.70 5.00
C THR A 72 -9.58 3.58 6.44
N ALA A 73 -9.22 2.37 6.88
CA ALA A 73 -8.66 2.15 8.20
C ALA A 73 -7.28 2.82 8.37
N ARG A 74 -6.42 2.76 7.34
CA ARG A 74 -5.13 3.47 7.34
C ARG A 74 -5.31 4.97 7.41
N GLN A 75 -6.24 5.53 6.64
CA GLN A 75 -6.54 6.97 6.65
C GLN A 75 -7.00 7.43 8.03
N LEU A 76 -7.94 6.70 8.66
CA LEU A 76 -8.38 7.01 10.02
C LEU A 76 -7.22 7.01 11.03
N GLU A 77 -6.27 6.08 10.88
CA GLU A 77 -5.10 6.03 11.75
C GLU A 77 -4.12 7.18 11.47
N ARG A 78 -3.92 7.58 10.19
CA ARG A 78 -3.17 8.80 9.86
C ARG A 78 -3.79 10.02 10.52
N ASP A 79 -5.11 10.18 10.40
CA ASP A 79 -5.81 11.34 10.97
C ASP A 79 -5.59 11.43 12.49
N ARG A 80 -5.64 10.29 13.19
CA ARG A 80 -5.33 10.22 14.63
C ARG A 80 -3.88 10.61 14.94
N LEU A 81 -2.93 10.11 14.17
CA LEU A 81 -1.52 10.43 14.34
C LEU A 81 -1.26 11.93 14.06
N ASP A 82 -1.96 12.52 13.08
CA ASP A 82 -1.84 13.94 12.72
C ASP A 82 -2.37 14.81 13.86
N GLU A 83 -3.51 14.46 14.44
CA GLU A 83 -4.04 15.15 15.61
C GLU A 83 -3.08 15.09 16.81
N LEU A 84 -2.46 13.94 17.07
CA LEU A 84 -1.47 13.79 18.13
C LEU A 84 -0.22 14.62 17.85
N TRP A 85 0.22 14.66 16.59
CA TRP A 85 1.34 15.47 16.15
C TRP A 85 1.08 16.95 16.38
N GLN A 86 -0.10 17.43 16.00
CA GLN A 86 -0.51 18.82 16.20
C GLN A 86 -0.50 19.20 17.68
N ARG A 87 -1.10 18.38 18.55
CA ARG A 87 -1.08 18.60 20.00
C ARG A 87 0.35 18.65 20.57
N ALA A 88 1.24 17.79 20.08
CA ALA A 88 2.64 17.84 20.50
C ALA A 88 3.35 19.11 19.98
N GLU A 89 3.07 19.56 18.75
CA GLU A 89 3.66 20.79 18.21
C GLU A 89 3.15 22.03 18.97
N GLU A 90 1.87 22.06 19.36
CA GLU A 90 1.30 23.12 20.22
C GLU A 90 2.08 23.23 21.54
N ILE A 91 2.39 22.09 22.18
CA ILE A 91 3.21 22.08 23.39
C ILE A 91 4.64 22.52 23.08
N ALA A 92 5.24 22.02 21.99
CA ALA A 92 6.63 22.31 21.66
C ALA A 92 6.90 23.77 21.27
N THR A 93 5.88 24.50 20.82
CA THR A 93 5.99 25.90 20.36
C THR A 93 5.51 26.91 21.40
N ARG A 94 4.77 26.48 22.42
CA ARG A 94 4.36 27.35 23.52
C ARG A 94 5.52 27.64 24.46
N GLU A 95 5.56 28.85 25.01
CA GLU A 95 6.47 29.17 26.12
C GLU A 95 6.02 28.47 27.40
N HIS A 96 6.97 27.84 28.09
CA HIS A 96 6.76 27.23 29.41
C HIS A 96 7.75 27.82 30.39
N TYR A 97 7.33 27.91 31.66
CA TYR A 97 8.15 28.47 32.73
C TYR A 97 8.36 27.43 33.83
N VAL A 98 9.52 27.50 34.47
CA VAL A 98 9.84 26.64 35.60
C VAL A 98 8.92 27.00 36.76
N THR A 99 8.29 25.99 37.35
CA THR A 99 7.44 26.17 38.52
C THR A 99 7.99 25.42 39.73
N ALA A 100 7.96 26.06 40.89
CA ALA A 100 8.30 25.46 42.18
C ALA A 100 7.17 25.76 43.17
N HIS A 101 6.61 24.71 43.80
CA HIS A 101 5.49 24.84 44.74
C HIS A 101 4.29 25.66 44.20
N GLY A 102 4.00 25.53 42.90
CA GLY A 102 2.89 26.24 42.24
C GLY A 102 3.15 27.72 41.93
N LYS A 103 4.39 28.20 42.08
CA LYS A 103 4.81 29.55 41.71
C LYS A 103 5.85 29.50 40.58
N VAL A 104 5.81 30.48 39.68
CA VAL A 104 6.83 30.65 38.65
C VAL A 104 8.14 31.07 39.29
N VAL A 105 9.23 30.39 38.92
CA VAL A 105 10.58 30.71 39.38
C VAL A 105 11.09 31.92 38.59
N LEU A 106 11.63 32.90 39.32
CA LEU A 106 12.26 34.10 38.75
C LEU A 106 13.78 34.00 38.87
N ASP A 107 14.50 34.57 37.91
CA ASP A 107 15.95 34.72 37.95
C ASP A 107 16.39 35.87 38.89
N SER A 108 17.69 36.16 38.91
CA SER A 108 18.27 37.25 39.72
C SER A 108 17.83 38.66 39.27
N GLU A 109 17.29 38.80 38.06
CA GLU A 109 16.83 40.06 37.48
C GLU A 109 15.30 40.23 37.60
N GLY A 110 14.61 39.20 38.11
CA GLY A 110 13.16 39.18 38.28
C GLY A 110 12.38 38.66 37.08
N ASN A 111 13.06 38.12 36.06
CA ASN A 111 12.40 37.55 34.88
C ASN A 111 12.02 36.07 35.11
N PRO A 112 10.90 35.58 34.54
CA PRO A 112 10.54 34.17 34.57
C PRO A 112 11.61 33.28 33.93
N VAL A 113 11.98 32.19 34.60
CA VAL A 113 12.90 31.18 34.05
C VAL A 113 12.13 30.29 33.08
N ILE A 114 12.63 30.17 31.84
CA ILE A 114 12.06 29.32 30.79
C ILE A 114 12.32 27.84 31.11
N ASP A 115 11.31 26.99 30.89
CA ASP A 115 11.39 25.54 31.03
C ASP A 115 11.37 24.85 29.66
N ASP A 116 12.51 24.29 29.25
CA ASP A 116 12.63 23.49 28.03
C ASP A 116 12.16 22.04 28.23
N GLY A 117 11.85 21.61 29.46
CA GLY A 117 11.41 20.25 29.79
C GLY A 117 10.16 19.83 29.01
N PRO A 118 9.06 20.60 29.04
CA PRO A 118 7.86 20.33 28.25
C PRO A 118 8.13 20.29 26.74
N VAL A 119 9.00 21.16 26.23
CA VAL A 119 9.38 21.21 24.81
C VAL A 119 10.10 19.90 24.43
N LEU A 120 11.10 19.49 25.22
CA LEU A 120 11.84 18.26 24.99
C LEU A 120 10.94 17.02 25.10
N ALA A 121 9.98 17.01 26.02
CA ALA A 121 9.00 15.94 26.13
C ALA A 121 8.13 15.84 24.86
N ALA A 122 7.59 16.96 24.38
CA ALA A 122 6.80 17.01 23.16
C ALA A 122 7.59 16.54 21.93
N ARG A 123 8.85 16.97 21.78
CA ARG A 123 9.73 16.52 20.67
C ARG A 123 10.02 15.02 20.74
N ARG A 124 10.10 14.41 21.93
CA ARG A 124 10.25 12.95 22.08
C ARG A 124 9.01 12.22 21.60
N GLU A 125 7.82 12.70 21.94
CA GLU A 125 6.56 12.13 21.47
C GLU A 125 6.44 12.23 19.94
N GLN A 126 6.80 13.37 19.36
CA GLN A 126 6.84 13.53 17.89
C GLN A 126 7.76 12.50 17.23
N ARG A 127 8.93 12.20 17.81
CA ARG A 127 9.81 11.15 17.29
C ARG A 127 9.14 9.77 17.28
N LEU A 128 8.37 9.45 18.32
CA LEU A 128 7.61 8.19 18.39
C LEU A 128 6.48 8.17 17.34
N LEU A 129 5.74 9.26 17.19
CA LEU A 129 4.70 9.40 16.17
C LEU A 129 5.28 9.24 14.75
N ALA A 130 6.44 9.85 14.47
CA ALA A 130 7.13 9.68 13.19
C ALA A 130 7.54 8.22 12.90
N GLU A 131 7.87 7.45 13.93
CA GLU A 131 8.11 6.01 13.79
C GLU A 131 6.81 5.26 13.46
N SER A 132 5.70 5.60 14.12
CA SER A 132 4.38 5.04 13.81
C SER A 132 3.97 5.33 12.37
N TYR A 133 4.19 6.55 11.86
CA TYR A 133 3.97 6.90 10.45
C TYR A 133 4.78 6.01 9.51
N ARG A 134 6.09 5.86 9.75
CA ARG A 134 6.95 5.04 8.91
C ARG A 134 6.50 3.58 8.85
N LYS A 135 6.02 3.05 9.98
CA LYS A 135 5.44 1.69 10.04
C LYS A 135 4.12 1.58 9.30
N LEU A 136 3.23 2.57 9.45
CA LEU A 136 1.92 2.60 8.79
C LEU A 136 2.07 2.66 7.26
N GLU A 137 2.98 3.50 6.78
CA GLU A 137 3.26 3.69 5.35
C GLU A 137 4.22 2.62 4.78
N GLY A 138 4.80 1.77 5.64
CA GLY A 138 5.74 0.74 5.22
C GLY A 138 7.08 1.28 4.70
N LEU A 139 7.47 2.50 5.08
CA LEU A 139 8.74 3.12 4.68
C LEU A 139 9.97 2.34 5.17
N ASP A 140 9.81 1.56 6.24
CA ASP A 140 10.85 0.69 6.79
C ASP A 140 10.80 -0.75 6.23
N GLN A 141 9.94 -1.04 5.23
CA GLN A 141 9.89 -2.39 4.65
C GLN A 141 11.13 -2.68 3.79
N PRO A 142 11.77 -3.86 3.96
CA PRO A 142 12.94 -4.22 3.18
C PRO A 142 12.57 -4.40 1.70
N THR A 143 13.25 -3.66 0.81
CA THR A 143 13.08 -3.83 -0.63
C THR A 143 13.88 -5.07 -1.08
N LYS A 144 13.19 -6.13 -1.51
CA LYS A 144 13.86 -7.27 -2.15
C LYS A 144 14.38 -6.85 -3.52
N VAL A 145 15.69 -6.79 -3.68
CA VAL A 145 16.34 -6.69 -4.99
C VAL A 145 16.50 -8.10 -5.52
N GLU A 146 15.70 -8.49 -6.51
CA GLU A 146 15.92 -9.74 -7.23
C GLU A 146 17.15 -9.60 -8.14
N GLN A 147 18.32 -10.00 -7.63
CA GLN A 147 19.50 -10.17 -8.49
C GLN A 147 19.38 -11.50 -9.24
N THR A 148 18.97 -11.44 -10.51
CA THR A 148 19.12 -12.55 -11.43
C THR A 148 20.55 -12.51 -11.97
N GLY A 149 21.49 -13.14 -11.26
CA GLY A 149 22.87 -13.31 -11.71
C GLY A 149 23.12 -14.75 -12.15
N ASN A 150 23.54 -14.95 -13.39
CA ASN A 150 24.08 -16.24 -13.84
C ASN A 150 25.36 -16.52 -13.04
N VAL A 151 25.41 -17.67 -12.35
CA VAL A 151 26.59 -18.10 -11.61
C VAL A 151 27.55 -18.78 -12.60
N GLU A 152 28.60 -18.06 -13.00
CA GLU A 152 29.69 -18.62 -13.80
C GLU A 152 30.71 -19.29 -12.87
N TYR A 153 30.72 -20.62 -12.84
CA TYR A 153 31.71 -21.38 -12.09
C TYR A 153 33.00 -21.51 -12.92
N LYS A 154 34.05 -20.79 -12.53
CA LYS A 154 35.40 -21.05 -13.02
C LYS A 154 36.09 -22.03 -12.08
N VAL A 155 36.11 -23.31 -12.45
CA VAL A 155 36.91 -24.32 -11.75
C VAL A 155 38.38 -24.09 -12.14
N VAL A 156 39.16 -23.56 -11.21
CA VAL A 156 40.61 -23.39 -11.39
C VAL A 156 41.30 -24.55 -10.68
N GLY A 157 42.02 -25.39 -11.45
CA GLY A 157 42.97 -26.37 -10.89
C GLY A 157 42.66 -27.85 -11.11
N VAL A 158 41.72 -28.23 -11.99
CA VAL A 158 41.56 -29.63 -12.40
C VAL A 158 42.06 -29.79 -13.84
N ASP A 159 43.03 -30.68 -14.03
CA ASP A 159 43.52 -31.09 -15.34
C ASP A 159 42.42 -31.93 -16.03
N PRO A 160 41.97 -31.61 -17.25
CA PRO A 160 40.90 -32.35 -17.93
C PRO A 160 41.21 -33.84 -18.17
N ALA A 161 42.46 -34.28 -18.00
CA ALA A 161 42.84 -35.69 -18.03
C ALA A 161 42.33 -36.52 -16.83
N ASP A 162 41.96 -35.88 -15.72
CA ASP A 162 41.46 -36.55 -14.51
C ASP A 162 39.93 -36.79 -14.53
N LEU A 163 39.25 -36.45 -15.63
CA LEU A 163 37.79 -36.54 -15.79
C LEU A 163 37.32 -37.72 -16.67
N THR A 164 38.21 -38.64 -17.05
CA THR A 164 37.86 -39.86 -17.81
C THR A 164 37.72 -41.10 -16.95
#